data_AF-A0A838BQX6-F1
#
_entry.id   AF-A0A838BQX6-F1
#
_cell.length_a   1.000
_cell.length_b   1.000
_cell.length_c   1.000
_cell.angle_alpha   90.00
_cell.angle_beta   90.00
_cell.angle_gamma   90.00
#
_symmetry.space_group_name_H-M   'P 1'
#
loop_
_entity.id
_entity.type
_entity.pdbx_description
1 polymer ?
#
loop_
_entity_poly.entity_id
_entity_poly.type
_entity_poly.pdbx_seq_one_letter_code
_entity_poly.pdbx_strand_id
1 'polypeptide(L)'
;MFAALASRPLPLKNAPRFLAVLLPMALAACVSTQGPSQQAVRRIDPAYAAMYGPRPDEPHPLPATDISEVDPRFLRREVAYYGREEPGTIVVDTEARHLYLVREGGRAIRYGIGVGKEGLAWSGRARIGRKAMWPRWTPTAAMIRREPERNARWAGGMEGGLNNPLGARALYLYNNGVDTMYRLHGTTEPWSIGQSVSSGCIRLFNQDIIDLYSRVPVGSPVVVLRGQRLFEVEDETRVSSRY
;
A
#
# COMPACT_ATOMS: atom_id res chain seq x y z
N MET A 1 89.59 -11.31 -61.73
CA MET A 1 89.99 -12.69 -61.42
C MET A 1 88.75 -13.56 -61.55
N PHE A 2 88.73 -14.49 -62.52
CA PHE A 2 87.70 -15.51 -62.86
C PHE A 2 86.20 -15.07 -62.87
N ALA A 3 85.57 -14.94 -64.03
CA ALA A 3 84.96 -16.01 -64.87
C ALA A 3 83.57 -16.43 -64.36
N ALA A 4 82.49 -16.13 -65.10
CA ALA A 4 81.76 -17.06 -66.01
C ALA A 4 80.84 -18.04 -65.22
N LEU A 5 79.66 -18.48 -65.69
CA LEU A 5 79.15 -18.65 -67.06
C LEU A 5 77.71 -18.14 -67.24
N ALA A 6 77.30 -18.03 -68.50
CA ALA A 6 75.89 -17.87 -68.89
C ALA A 6 75.21 -19.22 -69.14
N SER A 7 73.89 -19.30 -68.89
CA SER A 7 72.96 -20.07 -69.73
C SER A 7 71.49 -19.65 -69.49
N ARG A 8 70.80 -19.33 -70.59
CA ARG A 8 69.32 -19.34 -70.75
C ARG A 8 68.86 -20.82 -70.97
N PRO A 9 67.58 -21.21 -71.13
CA PRO A 9 66.30 -20.45 -71.24
C PRO A 9 65.25 -20.99 -70.21
N LEU A 10 63.90 -21.02 -70.34
CA LEU A 10 62.84 -20.59 -71.30
C LEU A 10 61.62 -20.13 -70.43
N PRO A 11 60.62 -19.38 -70.95
CA PRO A 11 59.45 -18.92 -70.19
C PRO A 11 58.25 -19.87 -70.31
N LEU A 12 57.41 -19.99 -69.26
CA LEU A 12 56.04 -20.54 -69.40
C LEU A 12 55.08 -20.17 -68.25
N LYS A 13 54.15 -19.26 -68.58
CA LYS A 13 52.72 -19.16 -68.20
C LYS A 13 52.29 -19.15 -66.70
N ASN A 14 51.03 -18.75 -66.52
CA ASN A 14 50.23 -18.66 -65.29
C ASN A 14 50.52 -17.38 -64.47
N ALA A 15 49.56 -16.70 -63.83
CA ALA A 15 48.12 -16.95 -63.64
C ALA A 15 47.34 -15.60 -63.70
N PRO A 16 46.00 -15.57 -63.83
CA PRO A 16 45.24 -14.31 -63.87
C PRO A 16 45.33 -13.54 -62.54
N ARG A 17 45.34 -12.20 -62.66
CA ARG A 17 45.43 -11.26 -61.54
C ARG A 17 44.15 -11.28 -60.70
N PHE A 18 44.19 -11.84 -59.50
CA PHE A 18 43.18 -11.58 -58.49
C PHE A 18 43.45 -10.23 -57.83
N LEU A 19 42.78 -9.19 -58.33
CA LEU A 19 42.74 -7.87 -57.72
C LEU A 19 41.84 -7.92 -56.48
N ALA A 20 42.43 -8.01 -55.29
CA ALA A 20 41.69 -7.96 -54.03
C ALA A 20 41.18 -6.52 -53.77
N VAL A 21 39.99 -6.22 -54.26
CA VAL A 21 39.29 -4.96 -53.94
C VAL A 21 38.74 -5.06 -52.52
N LEU A 22 39.33 -4.30 -51.60
CA LEU A 22 38.83 -4.13 -50.23
C LEU A 22 37.51 -3.35 -50.27
N LEU A 23 36.40 -4.05 -50.09
CA LEU A 23 35.08 -3.45 -49.96
C LEU A 23 34.93 -2.86 -48.54
N PRO A 24 34.63 -1.56 -48.38
CA PRO A 24 34.39 -0.99 -47.05
C PRO A 24 33.05 -1.52 -46.51
N MET A 25 33.10 -2.30 -45.42
CA MET A 25 31.89 -2.67 -44.68
C MET A 25 31.31 -1.41 -44.04
N ALA A 26 30.27 -0.84 -44.67
CA ALA A 26 29.42 0.15 -44.04
C ALA A 26 28.61 -0.52 -42.92
N LEU A 27 29.16 -0.56 -41.71
CA LEU A 27 28.45 -0.94 -40.50
C LEU A 27 27.39 0.11 -40.19
N ALA A 28 26.21 -0.05 -40.80
CA ALA A 28 25.00 0.65 -40.41
C ALA A 28 24.59 0.15 -39.01
N ALA A 29 25.17 0.76 -37.98
CA ALA A 29 24.78 0.53 -36.61
C ALA A 29 23.35 1.07 -36.43
N CYS A 30 22.37 0.17 -36.47
CA CYS A 30 21.01 0.45 -36.01
C CYS A 30 21.07 0.73 -34.50
N VAL A 31 21.34 1.98 -34.14
CA VAL A 31 21.09 2.49 -32.80
C VAL A 31 19.58 2.45 -32.61
N SER A 32 19.09 1.32 -32.06
CA SER A 32 17.80 1.27 -31.42
C SER A 32 17.84 2.25 -30.26
N THR A 33 17.42 3.49 -30.54
CA THR A 33 17.17 4.49 -29.53
C THR A 33 16.04 3.95 -28.67
N GLN A 34 16.38 3.26 -27.58
CA GLN A 34 15.47 3.11 -26.47
C GLN A 34 15.19 4.54 -26.01
N GLY A 35 14.06 5.09 -26.46
CA GLY A 35 13.54 6.32 -25.91
C GLY A 35 13.48 6.18 -24.39
N PRO A 36 13.64 7.29 -23.63
CA PRO A 36 13.61 7.23 -22.19
C PRO A 36 12.39 6.42 -21.78
N SER A 37 12.61 5.36 -21.00
CA SER A 37 11.52 4.50 -20.58
C SER A 37 10.53 5.39 -19.86
N GLN A 38 9.39 5.63 -20.52
CA GLN A 38 8.26 6.25 -19.88
C GLN A 38 7.84 5.25 -18.83
N GLN A 39 8.38 5.41 -17.61
CA GLN A 39 7.83 4.84 -16.40
C GLN A 39 6.36 5.18 -16.47
N ALA A 40 5.54 4.18 -16.79
CA ALA A 40 4.15 4.41 -17.10
C ALA A 40 3.53 5.00 -15.84
N VAL A 41 3.30 6.32 -15.83
CA VAL A 41 2.74 7.03 -14.70
C VAL A 41 1.45 6.30 -14.38
N ARG A 42 1.46 5.60 -13.24
CA ARG A 42 0.52 4.53 -12.96
C ARG A 42 -0.86 5.15 -12.84
N ARG A 43 -1.60 5.19 -13.96
CA ARG A 43 -2.83 6.00 -14.08
C ARG A 43 -3.81 5.51 -13.03
N ILE A 44 -3.97 6.31 -11.99
CA ILE A 44 -4.91 6.02 -10.91
C ILE A 44 -6.30 5.93 -11.53
N ASP A 45 -7.03 4.87 -11.21
CA ASP A 45 -8.40 4.69 -11.66
C ASP A 45 -9.24 5.90 -11.20
N PRO A 46 -10.02 6.56 -12.09
CA PRO A 46 -10.90 7.66 -11.72
C PRO A 46 -11.81 7.35 -10.51
N ALA A 47 -12.22 6.08 -10.33
CA ALA A 47 -12.99 5.65 -9.17
C ALA A 47 -12.20 5.78 -7.86
N TYR A 48 -10.91 5.43 -7.83
CA TYR A 48 -10.05 5.64 -6.67
C TYR A 48 -9.71 7.12 -6.46
N ALA A 49 -9.49 7.88 -7.54
CA ALA A 49 -9.28 9.33 -7.45
C ALA A 49 -10.48 10.07 -6.83
N ALA A 50 -11.70 9.66 -7.16
CA ALA A 50 -12.92 10.17 -6.52
C ALA A 50 -13.05 9.69 -5.07
N MET A 51 -12.75 8.41 -4.79
CA MET A 51 -12.85 7.80 -3.46
C MET A 51 -11.91 8.42 -2.43
N TYR A 52 -10.68 8.74 -2.84
CA TYR A 52 -9.62 9.34 -2.01
C TYR A 52 -9.45 10.85 -2.26
N GLY A 53 -10.41 11.47 -2.95
CA GLY A 53 -10.44 12.89 -3.24
C GLY A 53 -10.61 13.79 -1.99
N PRO A 54 -10.67 15.12 -2.20
CA PRO A 54 -10.85 16.07 -1.11
C PRO A 54 -12.27 16.01 -0.55
N ARG A 55 -12.43 16.39 0.73
CA ARG A 55 -13.73 16.53 1.40
C ARG A 55 -13.80 17.93 2.03
N PRO A 56 -14.21 18.97 1.29
CA PRO A 56 -14.23 20.34 1.79
C PRO A 56 -15.29 20.56 2.88
N ASP A 57 -16.36 19.77 2.89
CA ASP A 57 -17.50 19.89 3.82
C ASP A 57 -17.24 19.26 5.21
N GLU A 58 -16.02 18.77 5.46
CA GLU A 58 -15.60 18.30 6.78
C GLU A 58 -15.33 19.50 7.73
N PRO A 59 -15.61 19.38 9.05
CA PRO A 59 -15.31 20.44 10.03
C PRO A 59 -13.86 20.93 10.02
N HIS A 60 -12.93 20.05 9.61
CA HIS A 60 -11.61 20.45 9.12
C HIS A 60 -11.52 19.96 7.66
N PRO A 61 -11.50 20.87 6.66
CA PRO A 61 -11.50 20.50 5.25
C PRO A 61 -10.36 19.52 4.92
N LEU A 62 -10.73 18.31 4.50
CA LEU A 62 -9.78 17.22 4.29
C LEU A 62 -9.22 17.31 2.85
N PRO A 63 -7.89 17.41 2.66
CA PRO A 63 -7.31 17.34 1.32
C PRO A 63 -7.46 15.94 0.71
N ALA A 64 -7.26 15.84 -0.60
CA ALA A 64 -7.12 14.54 -1.26
C ALA A 64 -5.94 13.77 -0.63
N THR A 65 -6.08 12.45 -0.52
CA THR A 65 -4.97 11.59 -0.12
C THR A 65 -4.20 11.17 -1.36
N ASP A 66 -2.89 11.42 -1.34
CA ASP A 66 -1.99 10.84 -2.34
C ASP A 66 -1.93 9.32 -2.14
N ILE A 67 -2.32 8.60 -3.18
CA ILE A 67 -2.33 7.13 -3.25
C ILE A 67 -1.42 6.62 -4.37
N SER A 68 -0.59 7.47 -4.98
CA SER A 68 0.28 7.11 -6.10
C SER A 68 1.32 6.03 -5.74
N GLU A 69 1.86 6.09 -4.52
CA GLU A 69 2.82 5.13 -3.97
C GLU A 69 2.17 3.96 -3.20
N VAL A 70 0.85 3.99 -3.00
CA VAL A 70 0.13 2.94 -2.25
C VAL A 70 -0.06 1.70 -3.12
N ASP A 71 0.30 0.52 -2.61
CA ASP A 71 -0.05 -0.75 -3.29
C ASP A 71 -1.58 -0.85 -3.40
N PRO A 72 -2.14 -0.95 -4.62
CA PRO A 72 -3.58 -1.04 -4.85
C PRO A 72 -4.29 -2.09 -4.01
N ARG A 73 -3.62 -3.18 -3.55
CA ARG A 73 -4.24 -4.20 -2.69
C ARG A 73 -4.80 -3.65 -1.37
N PHE A 74 -4.30 -2.50 -0.91
CA PHE A 74 -4.73 -1.81 0.31
C PHE A 74 -5.75 -0.68 0.05
N LEU A 75 -6.07 -0.36 -1.21
CA LEU A 75 -7.18 0.54 -1.53
C LEU A 75 -8.52 -0.14 -1.29
N ARG A 76 -9.49 0.63 -0.79
CA ARG A 76 -10.82 0.16 -0.41
C ARG A 76 -11.59 -0.38 -1.60
N ARG A 77 -12.10 -1.59 -1.46
CA ARG A 77 -12.86 -2.28 -2.50
C ARG A 77 -13.86 -3.26 -1.89
N GLU A 78 -14.88 -3.65 -2.65
CA GLU A 78 -15.69 -4.80 -2.26
C GLU A 78 -14.99 -6.11 -2.70
N VAL A 79 -15.08 -7.13 -1.86
CA VAL A 79 -14.52 -8.47 -2.07
C VAL A 79 -15.56 -9.55 -1.75
N ALA A 80 -15.33 -10.77 -2.22
CA ALA A 80 -15.97 -11.93 -1.63
C ALA A 80 -15.51 -12.12 -0.17
N TYR A 81 -16.41 -12.64 0.67
CA TYR A 81 -16.14 -12.89 2.08
C TYR A 81 -16.54 -14.32 2.43
N TYR A 82 -15.55 -15.09 2.86
CA TYR A 82 -15.67 -16.52 3.21
C TYR A 82 -15.55 -16.76 4.72
N GLY A 83 -15.42 -15.70 5.52
CA GLY A 83 -15.44 -15.80 6.97
C GLY A 83 -16.84 -16.07 7.52
N ARG A 84 -16.89 -16.51 8.78
CA ARG A 84 -18.11 -16.95 9.48
C ARG A 84 -18.90 -15.83 10.19
N GLU A 85 -18.45 -14.58 10.09
CA GLU A 85 -19.05 -13.49 10.86
C GLU A 85 -20.23 -12.89 10.11
N GLU A 86 -21.26 -12.45 10.83
CA GLU A 86 -22.52 -11.96 10.24
C GLU A 86 -22.39 -10.56 9.61
N PRO A 87 -23.26 -10.19 8.65
CA PRO A 87 -23.35 -8.84 8.09
C PRO A 87 -23.38 -7.73 9.15
N GLY A 88 -22.67 -6.63 8.90
CA GLY A 88 -22.48 -5.54 9.85
C GLY A 88 -21.36 -5.77 10.89
N THR A 89 -20.72 -6.94 10.90
CA THR A 89 -19.51 -7.19 11.69
C THR A 89 -18.29 -6.54 11.05
N ILE A 90 -17.44 -5.93 11.88
CA ILE A 90 -16.08 -5.54 11.48
C ILE A 90 -15.12 -6.66 11.84
N VAL A 91 -14.30 -7.11 10.89
CA VAL A 91 -13.21 -8.06 11.14
C VAL A 91 -11.88 -7.42 10.80
N VAL A 92 -10.93 -7.49 11.73
CA VAL A 92 -9.59 -6.92 11.59
C VAL A 92 -8.58 -8.05 11.49
N ASP A 93 -7.97 -8.19 10.32
CA ASP A 93 -6.86 -9.11 10.06
C ASP A 93 -5.54 -8.33 10.09
N THR A 94 -4.88 -8.36 11.25
CA THR A 94 -3.63 -7.63 11.49
C THR A 94 -2.44 -8.23 10.73
N GLU A 95 -2.52 -9.51 10.34
CA GLU A 95 -1.46 -10.19 9.59
C GLU A 95 -1.54 -9.86 8.10
N ALA A 96 -2.73 -9.97 7.50
CA ALA A 96 -3.00 -9.54 6.12
C ALA A 96 -2.94 -8.01 5.94
N ARG A 97 -3.09 -7.26 7.05
CA ARG A 97 -3.20 -5.79 7.09
C ARG A 97 -4.43 -5.30 6.31
N HIS A 98 -5.55 -5.96 6.59
CA HIS A 98 -6.88 -5.61 6.09
C HIS A 98 -7.92 -5.53 7.21
N LEU A 99 -8.88 -4.63 7.01
CA LEU A 99 -10.13 -4.58 7.77
C LEU A 99 -11.28 -4.89 6.82
N TYR A 100 -12.28 -5.63 7.29
CA TYR A 100 -13.45 -6.05 6.53
C TYR A 100 -14.71 -5.59 7.25
N LEU A 101 -15.60 -4.89 6.55
CA LEU A 101 -16.99 -4.73 6.99
C LEU A 101 -17.84 -5.75 6.23
N VAL A 102 -18.34 -6.75 6.94
CA VAL A 102 -19.13 -7.84 6.33
C VAL A 102 -20.46 -7.32 5.80
N ARG A 103 -20.84 -7.79 4.62
CA ARG A 103 -22.11 -7.53 3.93
C ARG A 103 -22.85 -8.83 3.66
N GLU A 104 -24.12 -8.71 3.34
CA GLU A 104 -24.95 -9.80 2.82
C GLU A 104 -24.38 -10.40 1.51
N GLY A 105 -24.83 -11.60 1.16
CA GLY A 105 -24.46 -12.26 -0.10
C GLY A 105 -23.03 -12.80 -0.18
N GLY A 106 -22.37 -13.03 0.97
CA GLY A 106 -20.97 -13.51 1.00
C GLY A 106 -19.98 -12.45 0.51
N ARG A 107 -20.18 -11.19 0.92
CA ARG A 107 -19.40 -10.03 0.47
C ARG A 107 -18.85 -9.25 1.68
N ALA A 108 -17.81 -8.47 1.47
CA ALA A 108 -17.34 -7.48 2.45
C ALA A 108 -16.75 -6.26 1.76
N ILE A 109 -16.83 -5.09 2.41
CA ILE A 109 -15.97 -3.96 2.05
C ILE A 109 -14.63 -4.17 2.75
N ARG A 110 -13.56 -4.37 1.97
CA ARG A 110 -12.19 -4.48 2.45
C ARG A 110 -11.52 -3.11 2.41
N TYR A 111 -10.83 -2.75 3.48
CA TYR A 111 -10.01 -1.56 3.63
C TYR A 111 -8.58 -2.00 3.95
N GLY A 112 -7.56 -1.32 3.42
CA GLY A 112 -6.19 -1.48 3.91
C GLY A 112 -6.01 -0.83 5.28
N ILE A 113 -5.14 -1.40 6.11
CA ILE A 113 -4.82 -0.84 7.43
C ILE A 113 -3.30 -0.74 7.65
N GLY A 114 -2.89 0.26 8.43
CA GLY A 114 -1.59 0.29 9.10
C GLY A 114 -1.74 -0.26 10.52
N VAL A 115 -0.83 -1.13 10.95
CA VAL A 115 -0.92 -1.81 12.26
C VAL A 115 0.22 -1.34 13.16
N GLY A 116 -0.10 -0.62 14.23
CA GLY A 116 0.90 -0.19 15.22
C GLY A 116 1.20 -1.27 16.27
N LYS A 117 2.24 -1.05 17.07
CA LYS A 117 2.63 -1.98 18.16
C LYS A 117 1.49 -2.23 19.15
N GLU A 118 0.74 -1.20 19.51
CA GLU A 118 -0.46 -1.30 20.36
C GLU A 118 -1.60 -2.03 19.63
N GLY A 119 -1.65 -1.98 18.29
CA GLY A 119 -2.56 -2.77 17.44
C GLY A 119 -2.31 -4.29 17.47
N LEU A 120 -1.11 -4.72 17.87
CA LEU A 120 -0.73 -6.13 18.07
C LEU A 120 -0.92 -6.60 19.53
N ALA A 121 -1.15 -5.68 20.47
CA ALA A 121 -1.22 -6.00 21.90
C ALA A 121 -2.55 -6.66 22.32
N TRP A 122 -3.59 -6.57 21.50
CA TRP A 122 -4.93 -7.08 21.81
C TRP A 122 -5.58 -7.76 20.61
N SER A 123 -6.38 -8.79 20.88
CA SER A 123 -7.15 -9.58 19.92
C SER A 123 -8.38 -10.18 20.60
N GLY A 124 -9.45 -10.44 19.85
CA GLY A 124 -10.67 -11.06 20.35
C GLY A 124 -11.93 -10.38 19.84
N ARG A 125 -13.06 -10.64 20.51
CA ARG A 125 -14.34 -9.99 20.23
C ARG A 125 -14.49 -8.71 21.07
N ALA A 126 -15.02 -7.67 20.44
CA ALA A 126 -15.40 -6.41 21.05
C ALA A 126 -16.65 -5.84 20.34
N ARG A 127 -17.11 -4.67 20.77
CA ARG A 127 -18.12 -3.87 20.07
C ARG A 127 -17.65 -2.43 19.96
N ILE A 128 -18.17 -1.66 19.00
CA ILE A 128 -17.98 -0.21 18.99
C ILE A 128 -18.76 0.38 20.18
N GLY A 129 -18.08 0.80 21.25
CA GLY A 129 -18.75 1.43 22.40
C GLY A 129 -18.87 2.95 22.25
N ARG A 130 -17.93 3.58 21.54
CA ARG A 130 -17.97 5.03 21.25
C ARG A 130 -17.44 5.32 19.85
N LYS A 131 -17.96 6.40 19.26
CA LYS A 131 -17.54 6.96 17.98
C LYS A 131 -17.21 8.44 18.18
N ALA A 132 -16.20 8.97 17.49
CA ALA A 132 -15.87 10.40 17.51
C ALA A 132 -15.48 10.92 16.13
N MET A 133 -15.94 12.14 15.81
CA MET A 133 -15.42 12.96 14.72
C MET A 133 -14.27 13.82 15.25
N TRP A 134 -13.20 13.95 14.47
CA TRP A 134 -12.00 14.75 14.80
C TRP A 134 -11.59 14.64 16.28
N PRO A 135 -11.30 13.42 16.76
CA PRO A 135 -11.12 13.14 18.18
C PRO A 135 -9.91 13.85 18.79
N ARG A 136 -10.04 14.31 20.04
CA ARG A 136 -8.88 14.63 20.88
C ARG A 136 -7.94 13.41 20.96
N TRP A 137 -6.64 13.64 20.76
CA TRP A 137 -5.60 12.64 20.96
C TRP A 137 -4.75 12.99 22.17
N THR A 138 -4.45 12.00 23.01
CA THR A 138 -3.46 12.15 24.09
C THR A 138 -2.43 11.02 23.94
N PRO A 139 -1.12 11.33 23.85
CA PRO A 139 -0.08 10.30 23.83
C PRO A 139 -0.08 9.52 25.15
N THR A 140 0.18 8.21 25.07
CA THR A 140 0.33 7.42 26.29
C THR A 140 1.62 7.80 27.03
N ALA A 141 1.69 7.52 28.33
CA ALA A 141 2.92 7.72 29.09
C ALA A 141 4.13 6.96 28.50
N ALA A 142 3.90 5.83 27.81
CA ALA A 142 4.95 5.11 27.10
C ALA A 142 5.42 5.85 25.82
N MET A 143 4.52 6.47 25.07
CA MET A 143 4.87 7.32 23.92
C MET A 143 5.65 8.57 24.36
N ILE A 144 5.26 9.20 25.48
CA ILE A 144 5.98 10.33 26.06
C ILE A 144 7.38 9.91 26.50
N ARG A 145 7.54 8.79 27.22
CA ARG A 145 8.87 8.31 27.63
C ARG A 145 9.80 7.96 26.47
N ARG A 146 9.25 7.46 25.35
CA ARG A 146 10.04 7.04 24.18
C ARG A 146 10.50 8.21 23.31
N GLU A 147 9.64 9.22 23.11
CA GLU A 147 9.88 10.37 22.24
C GLU A 147 9.43 11.66 22.97
N PRO A 148 10.10 12.07 24.07
CA PRO A 148 9.61 13.15 24.94
C PRO A 148 9.52 14.50 24.22
N GLU A 149 10.52 14.87 23.42
CA GLU A 149 10.54 16.13 22.66
C GLU A 149 9.36 16.24 21.67
N ARG A 150 8.90 15.12 21.13
CA ARG A 150 7.77 15.04 20.20
C ARG A 150 6.42 15.05 20.93
N ASN A 151 6.32 14.31 22.04
CA ASN A 151 5.05 13.92 22.64
C ASN A 151 4.72 14.64 23.97
N ALA A 152 5.70 15.10 24.75
CA ALA A 152 5.46 15.68 26.07
C ALA A 152 4.60 16.96 26.01
N ARG A 153 4.78 17.78 24.97
CA ARG A 153 3.96 18.98 24.72
C ARG A 153 2.46 18.69 24.54
N TRP A 154 2.12 17.44 24.21
CA TRP A 154 0.74 16.98 24.04
C TRP A 154 0.21 16.17 25.22
N ALA A 155 0.90 16.16 26.38
CA ALA A 155 0.45 15.41 27.57
C ALA A 155 -0.95 15.84 28.07
N GLY A 156 -1.33 17.11 27.91
CA GLY A 156 -2.70 17.59 28.16
C GLY A 156 -3.71 17.19 27.07
N GLY A 157 -3.24 16.66 25.96
CA GLY A 157 -3.99 16.31 24.75
C GLY A 157 -3.88 17.35 23.63
N MET A 158 -4.00 16.87 22.39
CA MET A 158 -4.07 17.63 21.15
C MET A 158 -5.53 17.64 20.64
N GLU A 159 -6.02 18.80 20.21
CA GLU A 159 -7.35 18.92 19.61
C GLU A 159 -7.50 18.18 18.28
N GLY A 160 -8.74 18.00 17.84
CA GLY A 160 -9.06 17.52 16.49
C GLY A 160 -8.50 18.44 15.41
N GLY A 161 -8.06 17.85 14.29
CA GLY A 161 -7.62 18.59 13.11
C GLY A 161 -6.68 17.78 12.22
N LEU A 162 -6.25 18.39 11.10
CA LEU A 162 -5.44 17.73 10.06
C LEU A 162 -4.07 17.21 10.55
N ASN A 163 -3.56 17.73 11.67
CA ASN A 163 -2.28 17.31 12.26
C ASN A 163 -2.44 16.27 13.39
N ASN A 164 -3.67 15.85 13.70
CA ASN A 164 -3.96 14.92 14.80
C ASN A 164 -3.75 13.46 14.33
N PRO A 165 -2.92 12.66 15.03
CA PRO A 165 -2.56 11.31 14.57
C PRO A 165 -3.70 10.28 14.61
N LEU A 166 -4.85 10.61 15.21
CA LEU A 166 -6.08 9.82 15.10
C LEU A 166 -6.90 10.16 13.83
N GLY A 167 -6.51 11.20 13.09
CA GLY A 167 -7.14 11.61 11.84
C GLY A 167 -8.60 12.07 11.99
N ALA A 168 -9.36 11.92 10.90
CA ALA A 168 -10.70 12.49 10.78
C ALA A 168 -11.77 11.86 11.69
N ARG A 169 -11.60 10.60 12.10
CA ARG A 169 -12.56 9.81 12.89
C ARG A 169 -11.84 8.79 13.77
N ALA A 170 -12.46 8.40 14.87
CA ALA A 170 -12.07 7.19 15.62
C ALA A 170 -13.29 6.40 16.10
N LEU A 171 -13.15 5.07 16.07
CA LEU A 171 -14.05 4.07 16.61
C LEU A 171 -13.35 3.41 17.81
N TYR A 172 -13.99 3.43 18.97
CA TYR A 172 -13.43 2.96 20.23
C TYR A 172 -14.03 1.60 20.56
N LEU A 173 -13.18 0.59 20.74
CA LEU A 173 -13.60 -0.79 20.98
C LEU A 173 -13.78 -1.04 22.47
N TYR A 174 -14.93 -1.60 22.83
CA TYR A 174 -15.29 -1.96 24.18
C TYR A 174 -15.52 -3.47 24.26
N ASN A 175 -15.07 -4.08 25.36
CA ASN A 175 -15.34 -5.48 25.68
C ASN A 175 -16.01 -5.52 27.06
N ASN A 176 -17.17 -6.16 27.16
CA ASN A 176 -17.99 -6.23 28.39
C ASN A 176 -18.20 -4.87 29.08
N GLY A 177 -18.41 -3.80 28.30
CA GLY A 177 -18.62 -2.43 28.81
C GLY A 177 -17.35 -1.64 29.15
N VAL A 178 -16.17 -2.23 29.04
CA VAL A 178 -14.87 -1.58 29.34
C VAL A 178 -14.15 -1.18 28.05
N ASP A 179 -13.61 0.05 27.97
CA ASP A 179 -12.76 0.49 26.85
C ASP A 179 -11.49 -0.41 26.81
N THR A 180 -11.28 -1.09 25.68
CA THR A 180 -10.10 -1.95 25.47
C THR A 180 -8.81 -1.16 25.26
N MET A 181 -8.91 0.16 25.18
CA MET A 181 -7.89 1.09 24.69
C MET A 181 -7.50 0.87 23.23
N TYR A 182 -8.23 0.02 22.51
CA TYR A 182 -8.03 -0.26 21.10
C TYR A 182 -8.92 0.64 20.24
N ARG A 183 -8.34 1.21 19.17
CA ARG A 183 -9.05 2.11 18.25
C ARG A 183 -8.85 1.72 16.79
N LEU A 184 -9.91 1.87 16.01
CA LEU A 184 -9.85 1.98 14.56
C LEU A 184 -9.93 3.47 14.25
N HIS A 185 -8.92 4.05 13.62
CA HIS A 185 -8.82 5.51 13.47
C HIS A 185 -8.21 5.93 12.13
N GLY A 186 -8.37 7.21 11.78
CA GLY A 186 -7.73 7.80 10.61
C GLY A 186 -6.22 7.98 10.81
N THR A 187 -5.53 8.57 9.84
CA THR A 187 -4.10 8.86 9.95
C THR A 187 -3.71 10.10 9.19
N THR A 188 -2.66 10.78 9.66
CA THR A 188 -1.95 11.84 8.92
C THR A 188 -0.80 11.28 8.07
N GLU A 189 -0.52 9.98 8.20
CA GLU A 189 0.61 9.28 7.58
C GLU A 189 0.07 8.22 6.60
N PRO A 190 -0.51 8.60 5.44
CA PRO A 190 -1.18 7.66 4.51
C PRO A 190 -0.26 6.56 3.98
N TRP A 191 1.04 6.84 3.83
CA TRP A 191 2.07 5.85 3.47
C TRP A 191 2.26 4.73 4.52
N SER A 192 1.68 4.86 5.72
CA SER A 192 1.70 3.81 6.75
C SER A 192 0.67 2.69 6.54
N ILE A 193 -0.27 2.86 5.59
CA ILE A 193 -1.26 1.82 5.28
C ILE A 193 -0.58 0.66 4.54
N GLY A 194 -0.87 -0.58 4.96
CA GLY A 194 -0.18 -1.78 4.49
C GLY A 194 1.16 -2.04 5.17
N GLN A 195 1.53 -1.26 6.20
CA GLN A 195 2.79 -1.38 6.95
C GLN A 195 2.56 -1.68 8.44
N SER A 196 3.61 -2.21 9.09
CA SER A 196 3.71 -2.30 10.55
C SER A 196 4.44 -1.08 11.10
N VAL A 197 3.83 -0.36 12.05
CA VAL A 197 4.36 0.93 12.56
C VAL A 197 4.70 0.92 14.05
N SER A 198 5.54 1.88 14.45
CA SER A 198 6.09 1.96 15.81
C SER A 198 5.08 2.32 16.91
N SER A 199 3.91 2.88 16.55
CA SER A 199 2.88 3.28 17.49
C SER A 199 1.47 3.44 16.90
N GLY A 200 0.46 3.24 17.74
CA GLY A 200 -0.96 3.34 17.43
C GLY A 200 -1.65 1.97 17.39
N CYS A 201 -2.98 1.99 17.30
CA CYS A 201 -3.77 0.77 17.15
C CYS A 201 -3.89 0.40 15.67
N ILE A 202 -5.05 0.67 15.05
CA ILE A 202 -5.33 0.36 13.65
C ILE A 202 -5.64 1.66 12.91
N ARG A 203 -4.80 1.96 11.92
CA ARG A 203 -4.84 3.16 11.09
C ARG A 203 -5.53 2.84 9.76
N LEU A 204 -6.41 3.72 9.31
CA LEU A 204 -7.03 3.73 7.99
C LEU A 204 -6.74 5.09 7.32
N PHE A 205 -6.87 5.17 6.00
CA PHE A 205 -6.97 6.47 5.32
C PHE A 205 -8.15 7.28 5.89
N ASN A 206 -8.08 8.61 5.87
CA ASN A 206 -9.13 9.45 6.46
C ASN A 206 -10.48 9.24 5.76
N GLN A 207 -10.50 9.13 4.43
CA GLN A 207 -11.67 8.83 3.62
C GLN A 207 -12.26 7.45 3.94
N ASP A 208 -11.43 6.48 4.32
CA ASP A 208 -11.84 5.12 4.66
C ASP A 208 -12.39 5.00 6.07
N ILE A 209 -11.79 5.69 7.06
CA ILE A 209 -12.42 5.76 8.39
C ILE A 209 -13.70 6.60 8.37
N ILE A 210 -13.82 7.62 7.51
CA ILE A 210 -15.08 8.38 7.30
C ILE A 210 -16.16 7.47 6.70
N ASP A 211 -15.82 6.67 5.69
CA ASP A 211 -16.72 5.69 5.07
C ASP A 211 -17.14 4.60 6.08
N LEU A 212 -16.19 3.98 6.78
CA LEU A 212 -16.49 2.99 7.81
C LEU A 212 -17.36 3.60 8.93
N TYR A 213 -17.02 4.80 9.41
CA TYR A 213 -17.76 5.52 10.44
C TYR A 213 -19.21 5.80 10.03
N SER A 214 -19.49 6.11 8.77
CA SER A 214 -20.87 6.38 8.33
C SER A 214 -21.73 5.10 8.29
N ARG A 215 -21.11 3.94 8.05
CA ARG A 215 -21.80 2.64 7.90
C ARG A 215 -22.11 1.92 9.21
N VAL A 216 -21.30 2.11 10.25
CA VAL A 216 -21.35 1.27 11.47
C VAL A 216 -21.95 2.01 12.67
N PRO A 217 -23.08 1.57 13.26
CA PRO A 217 -23.61 2.17 14.49
C PRO A 217 -22.73 1.88 15.72
N VAL A 218 -22.98 2.61 16.81
CA VAL A 218 -22.54 2.16 18.14
C VAL A 218 -23.21 0.82 18.43
N GLY A 219 -22.46 -0.11 19.03
CA GLY A 219 -22.89 -1.48 19.24
C GLY A 219 -22.57 -2.45 18.11
N SER A 220 -22.05 -2.03 16.94
CA SER A 220 -21.57 -2.96 15.91
C SER A 220 -20.52 -3.93 16.47
N PRO A 221 -20.62 -5.24 16.18
CA PRO A 221 -19.64 -6.22 16.63
C PRO A 221 -18.31 -6.04 15.88
N VAL A 222 -17.21 -6.29 16.59
CA VAL A 222 -15.85 -6.24 16.06
C VAL A 222 -15.10 -7.50 16.47
N VAL A 223 -14.33 -8.09 15.54
CA VAL A 223 -13.45 -9.23 15.78
C VAL A 223 -12.04 -8.86 15.32
N VAL A 224 -11.08 -8.88 16.24
CA VAL A 224 -9.65 -8.70 15.93
C VAL A 224 -8.97 -10.06 15.99
N LEU A 225 -8.39 -10.49 14.88
CA LEU A 225 -7.79 -11.82 14.72
C LEU A 225 -6.36 -11.86 15.26
N ARG A 226 -5.92 -13.07 15.62
CA ARG A 226 -4.56 -13.35 16.13
C ARG A 226 -3.99 -14.60 15.47
N GLY A 227 -3.01 -14.44 14.59
CA GLY A 227 -2.32 -15.57 13.94
C GLY A 227 -3.25 -16.49 13.14
N GLN A 228 -4.39 -15.97 12.70
CA GLN A 228 -5.36 -16.61 11.82
C GLN A 228 -5.66 -15.60 10.72
N ARG A 229 -5.18 -15.88 9.50
CA ARG A 229 -5.65 -15.14 8.33
C ARG A 229 -7.06 -15.57 7.99
N LEU A 230 -7.88 -14.64 7.51
CA LEU A 230 -9.21 -14.96 6.98
C LEU A 230 -9.15 -15.79 5.70
N PHE A 231 -8.03 -15.75 4.98
CA PHE A 231 -7.83 -16.38 3.69
C PHE A 231 -6.42 -17.00 3.66
N GLU A 232 -6.32 -18.26 3.25
CA GLU A 232 -5.03 -18.85 2.91
C GLU A 232 -4.53 -18.28 1.56
N VAL A 233 -3.23 -18.41 1.30
CA VAL A 233 -2.58 -17.83 0.10
C VAL A 233 -3.19 -18.37 -1.20
N GLU A 234 -3.65 -19.61 -1.19
CA GLU A 234 -4.31 -20.24 -2.34
C GLU A 234 -5.64 -19.54 -2.69
N ASP A 235 -6.39 -19.07 -1.69
CA ASP A 235 -7.64 -18.32 -1.91
C ASP A 235 -7.39 -16.92 -2.48
N GLU A 236 -6.32 -16.21 -2.06
CA GLU A 236 -5.95 -14.93 -2.72
C GLU A 236 -5.66 -15.12 -4.22
N THR A 237 -5.01 -16.24 -4.58
CA THR A 237 -4.67 -16.58 -5.97
C THR A 237 -5.91 -16.99 -6.78
N ARG A 238 -6.90 -17.60 -6.12
CA ARG A 238 -8.21 -17.93 -6.70
C ARG A 238 -9.12 -16.70 -6.86
N VAL A 239 -8.91 -15.68 -6.04
CA VAL A 239 -9.55 -14.36 -6.14
C VAL A 239 -8.95 -13.53 -7.29
N SER A 240 -7.64 -13.61 -7.54
CA SER A 240 -7.01 -12.86 -8.64
C SER A 240 -7.19 -13.48 -10.03
N SER A 241 -7.38 -14.79 -10.13
CA SER A 241 -7.49 -15.52 -11.42
C SER A 241 -8.92 -15.60 -11.99
N ARG A 242 -9.90 -14.95 -11.34
CA ARG A 242 -11.30 -14.88 -11.81
C ARG A 242 -11.70 -13.52 -12.40
N TYR A 243 -10.72 -12.66 -12.69
CA TYR A 243 -10.87 -11.33 -13.32
C TYR A 243 -9.75 -11.09 -14.32
#